data_AF-A0A838YIH1-F1
#
_entry.id   AF-A0A838YIH1-F1
#
_cell.length_a   1.000
_cell.length_b   1.000
_cell.length_c   1.000
_cell.angle_alpha   90.00
_cell.angle_beta   90.00
_cell.angle_gamma   90.00
#
_symmetry.space_group_name_H-M   'P 1'
#
loop_
_entity.id
_entity.type
_entity.pdbx_description
1 polymer ?
#
loop_
_entity_poly.entity_id
_entity_poly.type
_entity_poly.pdbx_seq_one_letter_code
_entity_poly.pdbx_strand_id
1 'polypeptide(L)'
;MIESKISQNLNIDGEFDEFNWSGVSLNSNTFSAKGYSDNPLSKLRVNGIRANINLGAIKNKTWEVSSVDINQINFLIDESEKKFPNIYKNNVNGFNQNESNWLKKLFFPDKLIVKSFRVNNINFDFNNYPLNILGRGISLNAEESFISNSYKIEAFNGGIWIGEFPKLLLKEGHFRNIGNKIIMDSFDFNLFDESKARVFGEIIVSKSPSLDMECKLSDLPADKILPEDWIKKLKGLINIDININGSIDDPVIQGAAQLTNGSLEALPILDRIDEFLGTSKFRRLALNEFNIKYSVGKSRSVNIDQFYSLSRGTVCFTGNLSYKDKKIEAGKYMIGITPETLNWLTLSKKEILNNVFSFNKKDAFNKVFNESIQNDELKIPPDGFKWAVCQINADSPDPFTNDIRNQIINSGGLALWAELYGLSKVGFEALDLIVETSKEKGIDINALLLSESYSLDSESLKNIAIKLEITDQMNVILDQLTDDVLGLPNKIIKEGGSLLEKFFLGN
;
A
#
# COMPACT_ATOMS: atom_id res chain seq x y z
N MET A 1 -8.05 -45.85 7.31
CA MET A 1 -7.32 -45.43 8.54
C MET A 1 -6.41 -44.23 8.29
N ILE A 2 -5.58 -44.24 7.24
CA ILE A 2 -4.76 -43.08 6.84
C ILE A 2 -5.66 -41.88 6.52
N GLU A 3 -6.71 -42.09 5.72
CA GLU A 3 -7.80 -41.13 5.46
C GLU A 3 -8.34 -40.54 6.76
N SER A 4 -8.88 -41.38 7.64
CA SER A 4 -9.44 -40.93 8.92
C SER A 4 -8.47 -40.09 9.75
N LYS A 5 -7.17 -40.43 9.78
CA LYS A 5 -6.16 -39.64 10.50
C LYS A 5 -5.89 -38.29 9.83
N ILE A 6 -5.80 -38.26 8.50
CA ILE A 6 -5.61 -37.01 7.73
C ILE A 6 -6.83 -36.11 7.87
N SER A 7 -8.02 -36.67 7.68
CA SER A 7 -9.32 -36.01 7.85
C SER A 7 -9.49 -35.43 9.25
N GLN A 8 -9.09 -36.15 10.30
CA GLN A 8 -9.13 -35.66 11.68
C GLN A 8 -8.11 -34.53 11.93
N ASN A 9 -6.85 -34.72 11.52
CA ASN A 9 -5.79 -33.74 11.80
C ASN A 9 -5.95 -32.43 11.03
N LEU A 10 -6.43 -32.51 9.78
CA LEU A 10 -6.64 -31.35 8.93
C LEU A 10 -8.07 -30.81 9.02
N ASN A 11 -8.96 -31.45 9.78
CA ASN A 11 -10.37 -31.10 9.88
C ASN A 11 -11.05 -31.01 8.48
N ILE A 12 -10.88 -32.05 7.67
CA ILE A 12 -11.42 -32.18 6.32
C ILE A 12 -12.16 -33.50 6.16
N ASP A 13 -13.02 -33.61 5.16
CA ASP A 13 -13.54 -34.88 4.65
C ASP A 13 -12.78 -35.24 3.37
N GLY A 14 -12.06 -36.37 3.37
CA GLY A 14 -11.15 -36.71 2.29
C GLY A 14 -11.00 -38.21 2.05
N GLU A 15 -10.73 -38.55 0.80
CA GLU A 15 -10.69 -39.93 0.28
C GLU A 15 -9.51 -40.08 -0.70
N PHE A 16 -8.83 -41.22 -0.63
CA PHE A 16 -7.79 -41.60 -1.61
C PHE A 16 -8.36 -42.52 -2.67
N ASP A 17 -7.81 -42.43 -3.88
CA ASP A 17 -7.91 -43.51 -4.86
C ASP A 17 -7.19 -44.77 -4.34
N GLU A 18 -7.51 -45.92 -4.94
CA GLU A 18 -6.93 -47.22 -4.59
C GLU A 18 -5.39 -47.17 -4.43
N PHE A 19 -4.93 -47.76 -3.33
CA PHE A 19 -3.51 -47.84 -3.02
C PHE A 19 -2.85 -49.03 -3.73
N ASN A 20 -1.79 -48.75 -4.49
CA ASN A 20 -1.02 -49.75 -5.20
C ASN A 20 0.39 -49.87 -4.64
N TRP A 21 0.76 -51.09 -4.24
CA TRP A 21 2.10 -51.41 -3.74
C TRP A 21 3.00 -51.89 -4.88
N SER A 22 4.22 -51.37 -4.92
CA SER A 22 5.28 -51.85 -5.82
C SER A 22 6.59 -51.91 -5.05
N GLY A 23 6.94 -53.10 -4.57
CA GLY A 23 8.09 -53.29 -3.69
C GLY A 23 7.92 -52.55 -2.37
N VAL A 24 8.81 -51.59 -2.09
CA VAL A 24 8.79 -50.74 -0.88
C VAL A 24 8.05 -49.41 -1.08
N SER A 25 7.44 -49.21 -2.25
CA SER A 25 6.73 -47.98 -2.59
C SER A 25 5.22 -48.18 -2.55
N LEU A 26 4.53 -47.28 -1.86
CA LEU A 26 3.07 -47.14 -1.83
C LEU A 26 2.66 -45.99 -2.76
N ASN A 27 1.77 -46.25 -3.72
CA ASN A 27 1.28 -45.24 -4.65
C ASN A 27 -0.22 -45.03 -4.51
N SER A 28 -0.69 -43.81 -4.73
CA SER A 28 -2.11 -43.49 -4.96
C SER A 28 -2.20 -42.39 -6.02
N ASN A 29 -3.20 -42.50 -6.90
CA ASN A 29 -3.34 -41.58 -8.02
C ASN A 29 -3.83 -40.20 -7.56
N THR A 30 -4.82 -40.17 -6.67
CA THR A 30 -5.45 -38.94 -6.21
C THR A 30 -5.80 -39.03 -4.73
N PHE A 31 -5.72 -37.90 -4.03
CA PHE A 31 -6.44 -37.64 -2.79
C PHE A 31 -7.29 -36.40 -2.99
N SER A 32 -8.58 -36.49 -2.68
CA SER A 32 -9.51 -35.36 -2.79
C SER A 32 -10.17 -35.11 -1.45
N ALA A 33 -10.26 -33.85 -1.04
CA ALA A 33 -10.88 -33.49 0.22
C ALA A 33 -11.62 -32.15 0.16
N LYS A 34 -12.60 -32.01 1.06
CA LYS A 34 -13.37 -30.77 1.30
C LYS A 34 -13.28 -30.41 2.78
N GLY A 35 -13.13 -29.12 3.09
CA GLY A 35 -13.12 -28.69 4.48
C GLY A 35 -14.52 -28.62 5.09
N TYR A 36 -14.57 -28.83 6.41
CA TYR A 36 -15.77 -28.61 7.20
C TYR A 36 -16.01 -27.12 7.47
N SER A 37 -17.20 -26.78 7.98
CA SER A 37 -17.66 -25.41 8.24
C SER A 37 -16.74 -24.57 9.14
N ASP A 38 -15.92 -25.20 9.96
CA ASP A 38 -14.99 -24.59 10.91
C ASP A 38 -13.53 -24.61 10.43
N ASN A 39 -13.28 -24.94 9.17
CA ASN A 39 -11.96 -24.96 8.55
C ASN A 39 -11.83 -23.87 7.48
N PRO A 40 -10.75 -23.06 7.45
CA PRO A 40 -10.51 -22.11 6.36
C PRO A 40 -10.35 -22.79 5.00
N LEU A 41 -9.76 -23.99 4.93
CA LEU A 41 -9.58 -24.76 3.70
C LEU A 41 -10.94 -25.21 3.14
N SER A 42 -11.23 -24.93 1.87
CA SER A 42 -12.50 -25.30 1.22
C SER A 42 -12.36 -26.58 0.39
N LYS A 43 -11.31 -26.67 -0.43
CA LYS A 43 -10.99 -27.85 -1.25
C LYS A 43 -9.50 -28.14 -1.26
N LEU A 44 -9.17 -29.42 -1.34
CA LEU A 44 -7.82 -29.92 -1.52
C LEU A 44 -7.85 -31.08 -2.52
N ARG A 45 -6.96 -31.05 -3.50
CA ARG A 45 -6.72 -32.15 -4.43
C ARG A 45 -5.24 -32.37 -4.57
N VAL A 46 -4.80 -33.60 -4.35
CA VAL A 46 -3.42 -34.03 -4.46
C VAL A 46 -3.36 -35.11 -5.52
N ASN A 47 -2.50 -34.96 -6.52
CA ASN A 47 -2.35 -35.91 -7.61
C ASN A 47 -0.94 -36.52 -7.61
N GLY A 48 -0.86 -37.81 -7.95
CA GLY A 48 0.38 -38.56 -8.13
C GLY A 48 1.18 -38.66 -6.84
N ILE A 49 0.66 -39.42 -5.87
CA ILE A 49 1.26 -39.61 -4.55
C ILE A 49 2.09 -40.89 -4.55
N ARG A 50 3.35 -40.78 -4.17
CA ARG A 50 4.26 -41.91 -3.97
C ARG A 50 4.96 -41.78 -2.63
N ALA A 51 4.86 -42.80 -1.79
CA ALA A 51 5.56 -42.88 -0.52
C ALA A 51 6.53 -44.07 -0.53
N ASN A 52 7.80 -43.84 -0.25
CA ASN A 52 8.81 -44.88 -0.14
C ASN A 52 9.02 -45.24 1.33
N ILE A 53 8.83 -46.51 1.68
CA ILE A 53 8.80 -46.97 3.07
C ILE A 53 10.09 -47.72 3.38
N ASN A 54 10.76 -47.35 4.47
CA ASN A 54 11.93 -48.06 4.96
C ASN A 54 11.51 -49.24 5.85
N LEU A 55 11.41 -50.43 5.27
CA LEU A 55 11.05 -51.65 5.99
C LEU A 55 12.14 -52.13 6.98
N GLY A 56 13.37 -51.62 6.88
CA GLY A 56 14.47 -51.94 7.79
C GLY A 56 14.39 -51.20 9.14
N ALA A 57 13.67 -50.08 9.20
CA ALA A 57 13.51 -49.24 10.39
C ALA A 57 12.35 -49.67 11.31
N ILE A 58 11.65 -50.78 10.99
CA ILE A 58 10.52 -51.31 11.77
C ILE A 58 10.96 -51.79 13.18
N LYS A 59 12.27 -51.91 13.43
CA LYS A 59 12.82 -52.09 14.79
C LYS A 59 12.43 -50.88 15.65
N ASN A 60 11.69 -51.12 16.73
CA ASN A 60 11.16 -50.13 17.69
C ASN A 60 9.79 -49.52 17.34
N LYS A 61 8.92 -50.23 16.61
CA LYS A 61 7.54 -49.80 16.31
C LYS A 61 7.45 -48.40 15.69
N THR A 62 8.45 -48.02 14.90
CA THR A 62 8.42 -46.77 14.14
C THR A 62 8.32 -47.12 12.66
N TRP A 63 7.37 -46.52 11.96
CA TRP A 63 7.35 -46.56 10.50
C TRP A 63 8.09 -45.34 9.99
N GLU A 64 9.14 -45.58 9.24
CA GLU A 64 9.90 -44.54 8.58
C GLU A 64 9.53 -44.51 7.10
N VAL A 65 9.07 -43.35 6.64
CA VAL A 65 8.84 -43.04 5.24
C VAL A 65 10.04 -42.25 4.77
N SER A 66 10.87 -42.85 3.92
CA SER A 66 12.10 -42.24 3.42
C SER A 66 11.84 -41.02 2.55
N SER A 67 10.81 -41.08 1.70
CA SER A 67 10.35 -39.93 0.93
C SER A 67 8.86 -40.02 0.63
N VAL A 68 8.23 -38.86 0.52
CA VAL A 68 6.92 -38.70 -0.07
C VAL A 68 7.05 -37.76 -1.25
N ASP A 69 6.76 -38.25 -2.45
CA ASP A 69 6.81 -37.50 -3.69
C ASP A 69 5.37 -37.27 -4.18
N ILE A 70 5.04 -36.01 -4.43
CA ILE A 70 3.73 -35.58 -4.92
C ILE A 70 3.91 -34.82 -6.24
N ASN A 71 3.17 -35.21 -7.26
CA ASN A 71 3.22 -34.53 -8.54
C ASN A 71 2.54 -33.15 -8.46
N GLN A 72 1.33 -33.08 -7.91
CA GLN A 72 0.60 -31.81 -7.86
C GLN A 72 -0.27 -31.68 -6.61
N ILE A 73 -0.29 -30.49 -6.02
CA ILE A 73 -1.25 -30.09 -4.99
C ILE A 73 -2.03 -28.89 -5.52
N ASN A 74 -3.35 -28.96 -5.43
CA ASN A 74 -4.25 -27.84 -5.69
C ASN A 74 -5.11 -27.62 -4.44
N PHE A 75 -5.12 -26.41 -3.89
CA PHE A 75 -6.00 -26.09 -2.77
C PHE A 75 -6.70 -24.74 -2.91
N LEU A 76 -7.89 -24.65 -2.34
CA LEU A 76 -8.73 -23.46 -2.33
C LEU A 76 -9.09 -23.12 -0.89
N ILE A 77 -8.84 -21.89 -0.48
CA ILE A 77 -9.34 -21.28 0.74
C ILE A 77 -10.32 -20.19 0.32
N ASP A 78 -11.60 -20.39 0.62
CA ASP A 78 -12.68 -19.48 0.23
C ASP A 78 -13.77 -19.49 1.31
N GLU A 79 -13.97 -18.36 1.97
CA GLU A 79 -14.98 -18.22 3.02
C GLU A 79 -16.42 -18.19 2.49
N SER A 80 -16.61 -17.84 1.20
CA SER A 80 -17.93 -17.76 0.58
C SER A 80 -18.48 -19.14 0.15
N GLU A 81 -17.62 -20.16 0.08
CA GLU A 81 -18.02 -21.49 -0.36
C GLU A 81 -18.85 -22.21 0.72
N LYS A 82 -19.95 -22.86 0.32
CA LYS A 82 -20.80 -23.66 1.22
C LYS A 82 -20.02 -24.87 1.74
N LYS A 83 -19.58 -24.80 2.99
CA LYS A 83 -18.89 -25.89 3.70
C LYS A 83 -19.88 -26.79 4.43
N PHE A 84 -19.52 -28.05 4.61
CA PHE A 84 -20.38 -29.06 5.23
C PHE A 84 -20.23 -29.04 6.76
N PRO A 85 -21.29 -29.31 7.53
CA PRO A 85 -21.19 -29.39 8.98
C PRO A 85 -20.27 -30.55 9.40
N ASN A 86 -19.42 -30.32 10.40
CA ASN A 86 -18.53 -31.35 10.94
C ASN A 86 -19.33 -32.36 11.79
N ILE A 87 -19.76 -33.47 11.19
CA ILE A 87 -20.55 -34.52 11.87
C ILE A 87 -19.70 -35.27 12.93
N TYR A 88 -18.36 -35.17 12.87
CA TYR A 88 -17.45 -35.82 13.81
C TYR A 88 -17.15 -34.99 15.07
N LYS A 89 -17.51 -33.70 15.09
CA LYS A 89 -17.26 -32.82 16.25
C LYS A 89 -18.07 -33.22 17.49
N ASN A 90 -19.18 -33.95 17.30
CA ASN A 90 -20.05 -34.43 18.39
C ASN A 90 -19.82 -35.91 18.78
N ASN A 91 -18.93 -36.64 18.10
CA ASN A 91 -18.61 -38.04 18.41
C ASN A 91 -17.26 -38.19 19.12
N VAL A 92 -17.02 -37.35 20.14
CA VAL A 92 -15.84 -37.52 21.02
C VAL A 92 -16.02 -38.71 21.98
N ASN A 93 -17.24 -39.26 22.12
CA ASN A 93 -17.50 -40.47 22.90
C ASN A 93 -18.22 -41.51 22.04
N GLY A 94 -17.49 -42.40 21.37
CA GLY A 94 -18.14 -43.55 20.73
C GLY A 94 -17.44 -44.24 19.58
N PHE A 95 -16.11 -44.43 19.62
CA PHE A 95 -15.60 -45.65 18.98
C PHE A 95 -15.88 -46.80 19.93
N ASN A 96 -16.96 -47.56 19.66
CA ASN A 96 -17.22 -48.84 20.28
C ASN A 96 -15.99 -49.73 20.11
N GLN A 97 -15.21 -49.85 21.18
CA GLN A 97 -14.19 -50.86 21.36
C GLN A 97 -14.90 -52.20 21.50
N ASN A 98 -15.17 -52.88 20.39
CA ASN A 98 -15.52 -54.30 20.41
C ASN A 98 -15.15 -55.01 19.10
N GLU A 99 -13.94 -54.73 18.60
CA GLU A 99 -13.22 -55.69 17.77
C GLU A 99 -11.84 -55.94 18.40
N SER A 100 -11.51 -57.22 18.58
CA SER A 100 -10.32 -57.71 19.29
C SER A 100 -9.02 -57.10 18.73
N ASN A 101 -8.49 -56.13 19.46
CA ASN A 101 -7.49 -55.16 19.01
C ASN A 101 -6.03 -55.57 19.31
N TRP A 102 -5.76 -56.85 19.60
CA TRP A 102 -4.40 -57.30 19.99
C TRP A 102 -3.47 -57.44 18.78
N LEU A 103 -3.96 -57.97 17.65
CA LEU A 103 -3.19 -58.07 16.40
C LEU A 103 -2.86 -56.69 15.80
N LYS A 104 -3.81 -55.75 15.87
CA LYS A 104 -3.59 -54.35 15.44
C LYS A 104 -2.60 -53.59 16.35
N LYS A 105 -2.40 -53.99 17.61
CA LYS A 105 -1.37 -53.40 18.50
C LYS A 105 0.04 -53.98 18.30
N LEU A 106 0.15 -55.16 17.70
CA LEU A 106 1.42 -55.87 17.49
C LEU A 106 2.12 -55.50 16.18
N PHE A 107 1.37 -55.18 15.12
CA PHE A 107 1.93 -54.91 13.79
C PHE A 107 1.93 -53.43 13.37
N PHE A 108 1.31 -52.54 14.16
CA PHE A 108 1.25 -51.11 13.84
C PHE A 108 2.26 -50.30 14.64
N PRO A 109 2.83 -49.25 14.03
CA PRO A 109 3.83 -48.41 14.68
C PRO A 109 3.17 -47.45 15.68
N ASP A 110 3.91 -47.14 16.74
CA ASP A 110 3.57 -46.09 17.70
C ASP A 110 3.95 -44.69 17.15
N LYS A 111 4.90 -44.64 16.18
CA LYS A 111 5.41 -43.40 15.58
C LYS A 111 5.56 -43.52 14.06
N LEU A 112 5.11 -42.49 13.32
CA LEU A 112 5.36 -42.33 11.88
C LEU A 112 6.35 -41.16 11.71
N ILE A 113 7.44 -41.39 11.00
CA ILE A 113 8.44 -40.36 10.68
C ILE A 113 8.54 -40.24 9.17
N VAL A 114 8.43 -39.03 8.63
CA VAL A 114 8.65 -38.73 7.22
C VAL A 114 9.99 -38.02 7.11
N LYS A 115 10.96 -38.61 6.39
CA LYS A 115 12.33 -38.06 6.29
C LYS A 115 12.41 -36.92 5.28
N SER A 116 11.76 -37.07 4.12
CA SER A 116 11.67 -36.02 3.13
C SER A 116 10.30 -36.00 2.44
N PHE A 117 9.94 -34.82 1.94
CA PHE A 117 8.70 -34.57 1.24
C PHE A 117 8.96 -33.63 0.06
N ARG A 118 8.54 -34.02 -1.14
CA ARG A 118 8.70 -33.24 -2.37
C ARG A 118 7.36 -33.03 -3.04
N VAL A 119 7.11 -31.80 -3.49
CA VAL A 119 5.97 -31.45 -4.33
C VAL A 119 6.48 -30.76 -5.57
N ASN A 120 6.17 -31.30 -6.75
CA ASN A 120 6.62 -30.71 -8.00
C ASN A 120 5.85 -29.45 -8.36
N ASN A 121 4.54 -29.42 -8.11
CA ASN A 121 3.67 -28.32 -8.51
C ASN A 121 2.56 -28.06 -7.48
N ILE A 122 2.59 -26.89 -6.86
CA ILE A 122 1.57 -26.38 -5.96
C ILE A 122 0.85 -25.24 -6.67
N ASN A 123 -0.48 -25.34 -6.69
CA ASN A 123 -1.36 -24.26 -7.09
C ASN A 123 -2.34 -23.98 -5.95
N PHE A 124 -2.56 -22.71 -5.66
CA PHE A 124 -3.48 -22.32 -4.61
C PHE A 124 -4.25 -21.07 -4.94
N ASP A 125 -5.48 -21.04 -4.43
CA ASP A 125 -6.37 -19.89 -4.46
C ASP A 125 -6.75 -19.54 -3.03
N PHE A 126 -6.35 -18.35 -2.59
CA PHE A 126 -6.74 -17.79 -1.31
C PHE A 126 -7.66 -16.61 -1.59
N ASN A 127 -8.97 -16.86 -1.50
CA ASN A 127 -10.02 -15.89 -1.72
C ASN A 127 -10.56 -15.46 -0.36
N ASN A 128 -9.85 -14.56 0.33
CA ASN A 128 -10.34 -14.00 1.58
C ASN A 128 -10.27 -12.47 1.54
N TYR A 129 -11.44 -11.81 1.54
CA TYR A 129 -11.48 -10.35 1.44
C TYR A 129 -10.81 -9.70 2.67
N PRO A 130 -9.90 -8.72 2.51
CA PRO A 130 -9.58 -7.97 1.29
C PRO A 130 -8.44 -8.52 0.41
N LEU A 131 -7.81 -9.63 0.80
CA LEU A 131 -6.59 -10.12 0.17
C LEU A 131 -6.85 -11.39 -0.66
N ASN A 132 -6.86 -11.24 -1.98
CA ASN A 132 -6.90 -12.39 -2.89
C ASN A 132 -5.47 -12.74 -3.32
N ILE A 133 -5.01 -13.95 -2.98
CA ILE A 133 -3.69 -14.44 -3.39
C ILE A 133 -3.86 -15.69 -4.25
N LEU A 134 -3.22 -15.70 -5.41
CA LEU A 134 -3.15 -16.86 -6.29
C LEU A 134 -1.68 -17.30 -6.39
N GLY A 135 -1.41 -18.59 -6.20
CA GLY A 135 -0.09 -19.18 -6.45
C GLY A 135 -0.19 -20.26 -7.52
N ARG A 136 0.76 -20.30 -8.45
CA ARG A 136 0.82 -21.33 -9.50
C ARG A 136 2.23 -21.84 -9.72
N GLY A 137 2.37 -23.16 -9.91
CA GLY A 137 3.63 -23.77 -10.34
C GLY A 137 4.74 -23.77 -9.30
N ILE A 138 4.41 -23.64 -8.01
CA ILE A 138 5.40 -23.59 -6.93
C ILE A 138 5.86 -25.01 -6.62
N SER A 139 7.17 -25.24 -6.58
CA SER A 139 7.77 -26.50 -6.14
C SER A 139 8.21 -26.39 -4.68
N LEU A 140 8.21 -27.52 -3.96
CA LEU A 140 8.56 -27.58 -2.55
C LEU A 140 9.42 -28.82 -2.27
N ASN A 141 10.52 -28.64 -1.55
CA ASN A 141 11.30 -29.71 -0.93
C ASN A 141 11.30 -29.50 0.58
N ALA A 142 11.06 -30.56 1.36
CA ALA A 142 11.12 -30.52 2.80
C ALA A 142 11.93 -31.70 3.32
N GLU A 143 12.76 -31.45 4.34
CA GLU A 143 13.61 -32.45 4.97
C GLU A 143 13.46 -32.36 6.50
N GLU A 144 13.38 -33.51 7.16
CA GLU A 144 13.37 -33.59 8.62
C GLU A 144 14.66 -32.99 9.18
N SER A 145 14.53 -32.10 10.15
CA SER A 145 15.65 -31.48 10.86
C SER A 145 16.03 -32.29 12.11
N PHE A 146 17.19 -31.99 12.70
CA PHE A 146 17.68 -32.65 13.92
C PHE A 146 16.78 -32.43 15.15
N ILE A 147 15.94 -31.39 15.14
CA ILE A 147 14.94 -31.14 16.18
C ILE A 147 13.70 -31.96 15.85
N SER A 148 13.23 -32.77 16.80
CA SER A 148 12.06 -33.65 16.61
C SER A 148 10.85 -32.87 16.08
N ASN A 149 10.21 -33.40 15.04
CA ASN A 149 9.01 -32.83 14.38
C ASN A 149 9.21 -31.43 13.77
N SER A 150 10.42 -31.10 13.35
CA SER A 150 10.69 -29.89 12.57
C SER A 150 11.21 -30.24 11.19
N TYR A 151 10.81 -29.45 10.20
CA TYR A 151 11.25 -29.57 8.82
C TYR A 151 11.91 -28.29 8.37
N LYS A 152 12.96 -28.43 7.58
CA LYS A 152 13.48 -27.36 6.72
C LYS A 152 12.81 -27.47 5.38
N ILE A 153 12.26 -26.38 4.90
CA ILE A 153 11.42 -26.35 3.72
C ILE A 153 11.96 -25.30 2.76
N GLU A 154 12.15 -25.72 1.51
CA GLU A 154 12.59 -24.90 0.40
C GLU A 154 11.46 -24.84 -0.63
N ALA A 155 11.04 -23.63 -0.98
CA ALA A 155 10.09 -23.36 -2.05
C ALA A 155 10.84 -22.69 -3.22
N PHE A 156 10.53 -23.08 -4.44
CA PHE A 156 11.18 -22.53 -5.64
C PHE A 156 10.25 -22.67 -6.85
N ASN A 157 10.54 -21.94 -7.91
CA ASN A 157 9.68 -21.83 -9.10
C ASN A 157 8.28 -21.27 -8.82
N GLY A 158 7.57 -20.96 -9.90
CA GLY A 158 6.18 -20.53 -9.86
C GLY A 158 6.01 -19.02 -9.75
N GLY A 159 4.76 -18.61 -9.68
CA GLY A 159 4.37 -17.22 -9.56
C GLY A 159 3.28 -17.02 -8.54
N ILE A 160 3.29 -15.84 -7.91
CA ILE A 160 2.27 -15.38 -6.98
C ILE A 160 1.64 -14.10 -7.54
N TRP A 161 0.31 -14.02 -7.47
CA TRP A 161 -0.48 -12.83 -7.79
C TRP A 161 -1.22 -12.41 -6.53
N ILE A 162 -1.20 -11.11 -6.21
CA ILE A 162 -1.84 -10.53 -5.02
C ILE A 162 -2.73 -9.39 -5.50
N GLY A 163 -4.04 -9.60 -5.55
CA GLY A 163 -4.97 -8.61 -6.12
C GLY A 163 -4.54 -8.14 -7.52
N GLU A 164 -4.44 -6.83 -7.70
CA GLU A 164 -3.95 -6.20 -8.95
C GLU A 164 -2.44 -5.97 -8.98
N PHE A 165 -1.71 -6.41 -7.94
CA PHE A 165 -0.27 -6.24 -7.87
C PHE A 165 0.43 -7.07 -8.96
N PRO A 166 1.55 -6.58 -9.53
CA PRO A 166 2.32 -7.32 -10.52
C PRO A 166 2.70 -8.73 -10.06
N LYS A 167 2.76 -9.65 -11.03
CA LYS A 167 3.16 -11.03 -10.79
C LYS A 167 4.54 -11.09 -10.11
N LEU A 168 4.60 -11.74 -8.96
CA LEU A 168 5.82 -12.07 -8.24
C LEU A 168 6.33 -13.43 -8.72
N LEU A 169 7.56 -13.49 -9.23
CA LEU A 169 8.21 -14.74 -9.63
C LEU A 169 9.07 -15.25 -8.49
N LEU A 170 8.71 -16.39 -7.92
CA LEU A 170 9.47 -16.98 -6.81
C LEU A 170 10.83 -17.45 -7.31
N LYS A 171 11.89 -16.85 -6.78
CA LYS A 171 13.27 -17.28 -7.01
C LYS A 171 13.60 -18.44 -6.08
N GLU A 172 13.46 -18.19 -4.79
CA GLU A 172 13.71 -19.15 -3.72
C GLU A 172 12.97 -18.72 -2.45
N GLY A 173 12.63 -19.68 -1.61
CA GLY A 173 11.99 -19.45 -0.33
C GLY A 173 12.44 -20.49 0.67
N HIS A 174 12.77 -20.08 1.88
CA HIS A 174 13.24 -20.92 2.95
C HIS A 174 12.39 -20.67 4.18
N PHE A 175 11.81 -21.74 4.72
CA PHE A 175 11.04 -21.67 5.95
C PHE A 175 11.13 -22.97 6.73
N ARG A 176 10.78 -22.88 8.01
CA ARG A 176 10.90 -23.99 8.96
C ARG A 176 9.65 -24.05 9.82
N ASN A 177 9.18 -25.26 10.11
CA ASN A 177 8.14 -25.45 11.12
C ASN A 177 8.78 -25.95 12.42
N ILE A 178 8.46 -25.34 13.55
CA ILE A 178 8.90 -25.77 14.88
C ILE A 178 7.68 -25.73 15.79
N GLY A 179 7.13 -26.90 16.12
CA GLY A 179 5.89 -27.00 16.89
C GLY A 179 4.73 -26.33 16.15
N ASN A 180 4.16 -25.27 16.74
CA ASN A 180 3.10 -24.46 16.14
C ASN A 180 3.61 -23.16 15.49
N LYS A 181 4.92 -22.98 15.36
CA LYS A 181 5.54 -21.79 14.76
C LYS A 181 6.05 -22.11 13.37
N ILE A 182 5.73 -21.26 12.39
CA ILE A 182 6.34 -21.25 11.07
C ILE A 182 7.28 -20.05 11.02
N ILE A 183 8.56 -20.30 10.75
CA ILE A 183 9.58 -19.26 10.63
C ILE A 183 9.95 -19.17 9.15
N MET A 184 9.73 -18.01 8.54
CA MET A 184 10.13 -17.69 7.18
C MET A 184 11.49 -17.03 7.21
N ASP A 185 12.53 -17.79 6.87
CA ASP A 185 13.92 -17.31 6.86
C ASP A 185 14.16 -16.33 5.71
N SER A 186 13.50 -16.54 4.56
CA SER A 186 13.40 -15.58 3.46
C SER A 186 12.49 -16.14 2.36
N PHE A 187 11.75 -15.29 1.66
CA PHE A 187 11.16 -15.58 0.36
C PHE A 187 11.56 -14.48 -0.61
N ASP A 188 12.35 -14.83 -1.60
CA ASP A 188 12.86 -13.92 -2.62
C ASP A 188 12.04 -14.04 -3.91
N PHE A 189 11.55 -12.90 -4.39
CA PHE A 189 10.81 -12.78 -5.62
C PHE A 189 11.45 -11.78 -6.56
N ASN A 190 11.39 -12.06 -7.85
CA ASN A 190 11.60 -11.07 -8.89
C ASN A 190 10.26 -10.50 -9.33
N LEU A 191 10.20 -9.20 -9.54
CA LEU A 191 9.08 -8.51 -10.16
C LEU A 191 9.61 -7.44 -11.09
N PHE A 192 8.92 -7.21 -12.20
CA PHE A 192 9.51 -6.45 -13.32
C PHE A 192 10.87 -7.05 -13.74
N ASP A 193 11.62 -6.37 -14.61
CA ASP A 193 12.87 -6.92 -15.15
C ASP A 193 14.01 -6.93 -14.11
N GLU A 194 14.05 -5.97 -13.18
CA GLU A 194 15.17 -5.79 -12.23
C GLU A 194 14.77 -5.68 -10.75
N SER A 195 13.48 -5.50 -10.45
CA SER A 195 13.03 -5.26 -9.08
C SER A 195 12.93 -6.55 -8.27
N LYS A 196 13.01 -6.41 -6.95
CA LYS A 196 13.02 -7.54 -6.02
C LYS A 196 12.00 -7.32 -4.92
N ALA A 197 11.35 -8.40 -4.50
CA ALA A 197 10.59 -8.44 -3.26
C ALA A 197 11.19 -9.51 -2.35
N ARG A 198 11.29 -9.20 -1.06
CA ARG A 198 11.76 -10.15 -0.05
C ARG A 198 10.84 -10.14 1.14
N VAL A 199 10.43 -11.32 1.58
CA VAL A 199 9.53 -11.50 2.72
C VAL A 199 10.20 -12.35 3.79
N PHE A 200 10.06 -11.93 5.03
CA PHE A 200 10.58 -12.60 6.22
C PHE A 200 9.52 -12.59 7.31
N GLY A 201 9.70 -13.43 8.32
CA GLY A 201 8.93 -13.32 9.55
C GLY A 201 8.54 -14.64 10.16
N GLU A 202 7.50 -14.60 10.98
CA GLU A 202 6.97 -15.74 11.68
C GLU A 202 5.45 -15.71 11.79
N ILE A 203 4.89 -16.92 11.78
CA ILE A 203 3.48 -17.17 12.02
C ILE A 203 3.36 -18.12 13.19
N ILE A 204 2.65 -17.71 14.24
CA ILE A 204 2.29 -18.59 15.34
C ILE A 204 0.89 -19.14 15.07
N VAL A 205 0.85 -20.41 14.72
CA VAL A 205 -0.40 -21.14 14.42
C VAL A 205 -1.15 -21.38 15.73
N SER A 206 -2.32 -20.76 15.84
CA SER A 206 -3.22 -20.88 16.99
C SER A 206 -4.67 -20.73 16.51
N LYS A 207 -5.66 -20.69 17.42
CA LYS A 207 -7.05 -20.38 17.04
C LYS A 207 -7.20 -19.00 16.40
N SER A 208 -6.36 -18.04 16.80
CA SER A 208 -6.23 -16.72 16.18
C SER A 208 -4.76 -16.55 15.80
N PRO A 209 -4.37 -16.90 14.55
CA PRO A 209 -2.98 -16.84 14.12
C PRO A 209 -2.39 -15.46 14.31
N SER A 210 -1.20 -15.38 14.92
CA SER A 210 -0.44 -14.12 15.02
C SER A 210 0.68 -14.09 13.98
N LEU A 211 0.89 -12.90 13.42
CA LEU A 211 1.83 -12.58 12.36
C LEU A 211 2.85 -11.57 12.89
N ASP A 212 4.11 -11.77 12.55
CA ASP A 212 5.19 -10.79 12.62
C ASP A 212 5.99 -10.95 11.32
N MET A 213 5.78 -10.05 10.37
CA MET A 213 6.26 -10.18 9.00
C MET A 213 6.92 -8.88 8.54
N GLU A 214 8.06 -9.00 7.88
CA GLU A 214 8.78 -7.91 7.23
C GLU A 214 8.82 -8.17 5.72
N CYS A 215 8.42 -7.18 4.93
CA CYS A 215 8.46 -7.23 3.48
C CYS A 215 9.29 -6.05 2.95
N LYS A 216 10.24 -6.34 2.06
CA LYS A 216 11.09 -5.34 1.40
C LYS A 216 10.90 -5.42 -0.09
N LEU A 217 10.53 -4.31 -0.69
CA LEU A 217 10.47 -4.12 -2.13
C LEU A 217 11.60 -3.17 -2.53
N SER A 218 12.39 -3.55 -3.52
CA SER A 218 13.55 -2.78 -3.95
C SER A 218 13.53 -2.53 -5.44
N ASP A 219 14.01 -1.34 -5.82
CA ASP A 219 14.21 -0.91 -7.19
C ASP A 219 12.94 -0.97 -8.04
N LEU A 220 11.79 -0.60 -7.47
CA LEU A 220 10.52 -0.56 -8.18
C LEU A 220 10.45 0.67 -9.10
N PRO A 221 10.26 0.51 -10.42
CA PRO A 221 10.13 1.66 -11.33
C PRO A 221 8.82 2.41 -11.03
N ALA A 222 8.93 3.71 -10.73
CA ALA A 222 7.77 4.52 -10.38
C ALA A 222 6.72 4.50 -11.52
N ASP A 223 7.17 4.56 -12.77
CA ASP A 223 6.33 4.56 -13.98
C ASP A 223 5.51 3.27 -14.19
N LYS A 224 5.86 2.17 -13.49
CA LYS A 224 5.13 0.90 -13.53
C LYS A 224 4.08 0.73 -12.44
N ILE A 225 4.13 1.56 -11.40
CA ILE A 225 3.26 1.46 -10.21
C ILE A 225 2.29 2.63 -10.14
N LEU A 226 2.67 3.77 -10.73
CA LEU A 226 1.88 4.98 -10.74
C LEU A 226 0.62 4.88 -11.64
N PRO A 227 -0.45 5.63 -11.32
CA PRO A 227 -1.55 5.87 -12.25
C PRO A 227 -1.06 6.49 -13.57
N GLU A 228 -1.77 6.25 -14.67
CA GLU A 228 -1.40 6.72 -16.03
C GLU A 228 -1.05 8.22 -16.08
N ASP A 229 -1.82 9.04 -15.38
CA ASP A 229 -1.62 10.49 -15.33
C ASP A 229 -0.29 10.91 -14.69
N TRP A 230 0.33 10.04 -13.91
CA TRP A 230 1.56 10.28 -13.15
C TRP A 230 2.80 9.62 -13.74
N ILE A 231 2.64 8.62 -14.62
CA ILE A 231 3.73 7.88 -15.28
C ILE A 231 4.75 8.83 -15.92
N LYS A 232 4.27 9.91 -16.55
CA LYS A 232 5.14 10.91 -17.21
C LYS A 232 5.64 12.00 -16.27
N LYS A 233 5.05 12.13 -15.08
CA LYS A 233 5.30 13.26 -14.16
C LYS A 233 6.30 12.93 -13.06
N LEU A 234 6.25 11.72 -12.51
CA LEU A 234 7.14 11.26 -11.46
C LEU A 234 8.02 10.11 -11.96
N LYS A 235 9.33 10.34 -11.96
CA LYS A 235 10.35 9.35 -12.35
C LYS A 235 11.21 8.96 -11.17
N GLY A 236 11.78 7.75 -11.22
CA GLY A 236 12.74 7.24 -10.24
C GLY A 236 12.45 5.79 -9.85
N LEU A 237 13.16 5.33 -8.83
CA LEU A 237 13.02 3.97 -8.28
C LEU A 237 12.51 4.05 -6.83
N ILE A 238 11.49 3.27 -6.51
CA ILE A 238 10.84 3.23 -5.21
C ILE A 238 11.33 2.00 -4.44
N ASN A 239 11.76 2.22 -3.21
CA ASN A 239 12.04 1.19 -2.22
C ASN A 239 10.96 1.26 -1.14
N ILE A 240 10.44 0.12 -0.71
CA ILE A 240 9.36 0.05 0.30
C ILE A 240 9.70 -1.02 1.33
N ASP A 241 9.68 -0.65 2.59
CA ASP A 241 9.74 -1.55 3.73
C ASP A 241 8.36 -1.59 4.40
N ILE A 242 7.84 -2.78 4.67
CA ILE A 242 6.51 -2.99 5.28
C ILE A 242 6.66 -3.98 6.43
N ASN A 243 6.19 -3.60 7.61
CA ASN A 243 6.09 -4.44 8.79
C ASN A 243 4.61 -4.73 9.07
N ILE A 244 4.27 -6.00 9.27
CA ILE A 244 2.91 -6.47 9.54
C ILE A 244 2.94 -7.25 10.84
N ASN A 245 2.22 -6.76 11.85
CA ASN A 245 2.20 -7.33 13.20
C ASN A 245 0.77 -7.56 13.69
N GLY A 246 0.56 -8.56 14.55
CA GLY A 246 -0.71 -8.77 15.25
C GLY A 246 -1.49 -9.98 14.75
N SER A 247 -2.82 -9.96 14.91
CA SER A 247 -3.67 -11.08 14.48
C SER A 247 -3.89 -11.03 12.97
N ILE A 248 -4.05 -12.18 12.32
CA ILE A 248 -4.44 -12.26 10.90
C ILE A 248 -5.77 -11.53 10.60
N ASP A 249 -6.68 -11.48 11.59
CA ASP A 249 -7.99 -10.82 11.47
C ASP A 249 -7.91 -9.29 11.63
N ASP A 250 -6.85 -8.79 12.27
CA ASP A 250 -6.69 -7.37 12.64
C ASP A 250 -5.21 -6.99 12.69
N PRO A 251 -4.51 -7.01 11.52
CA PRO A 251 -3.09 -6.71 11.46
C PRO A 251 -2.84 -5.21 11.57
N VAL A 252 -1.79 -4.85 12.31
CA VAL A 252 -1.19 -3.52 12.30
C VAL A 252 -0.12 -3.49 11.23
N ILE A 253 -0.27 -2.60 10.24
CA ILE A 253 0.68 -2.44 9.14
C ILE A 253 1.39 -1.10 9.33
N GLN A 254 2.72 -1.13 9.32
CA GLN A 254 3.57 0.06 9.29
C GLN A 254 4.47 -0.04 8.06
N GLY A 255 4.69 1.07 7.36
CA GLY A 255 5.56 1.06 6.20
C GLY A 255 6.35 2.34 6.01
N ALA A 256 7.44 2.21 5.29
CA ALA A 256 8.28 3.31 4.85
C ALA A 256 8.55 3.15 3.35
N ALA A 257 8.40 4.22 2.58
CA ALA A 257 8.74 4.25 1.16
C ALA A 257 9.75 5.35 0.89
N GLN A 258 10.72 5.06 0.03
CA GLN A 258 11.74 6.01 -0.41
C GLN A 258 11.80 6.04 -1.94
N LEU A 259 11.82 7.22 -2.53
CA LEU A 259 12.10 7.41 -3.94
C LEU A 259 13.56 7.83 -4.13
N THR A 260 14.28 7.11 -4.98
CA THR A 260 15.66 7.35 -5.36
C THR A 260 15.76 7.77 -6.81
N ASN A 261 16.75 8.61 -7.14
CA ASN A 261 16.88 9.25 -8.45
C ASN A 261 15.57 9.91 -8.92
N GLY A 262 14.86 10.50 -7.97
CA GLY A 262 13.52 11.03 -8.18
C GLY A 262 13.54 12.34 -8.97
N SER A 263 12.61 12.50 -9.91
CA SER A 263 12.35 13.81 -10.51
C SER A 263 10.88 14.01 -10.82
N LEU A 264 10.42 15.24 -10.58
CA LEU A 264 9.09 15.72 -10.93
C LEU A 264 9.19 16.65 -12.14
N GLU A 265 8.45 16.34 -13.20
CA GLU A 265 8.45 17.12 -14.43
C GLU A 265 7.06 17.12 -15.06
N ALA A 266 6.85 17.95 -16.10
CA ALA A 266 5.59 18.03 -16.83
C ALA A 266 4.35 18.31 -15.95
N LEU A 267 4.55 19.03 -14.85
CA LEU A 267 3.47 19.57 -14.02
C LEU A 267 3.24 21.03 -14.40
N PRO A 268 2.03 21.41 -14.87
CA PRO A 268 1.77 22.79 -15.28
C PRO A 268 2.05 23.83 -14.19
N ILE A 269 1.83 23.48 -12.91
CA ILE A 269 2.14 24.37 -11.79
C ILE A 269 3.64 24.66 -11.66
N LEU A 270 4.51 23.71 -12.03
CA LEU A 270 5.95 23.92 -12.00
C LEU A 270 6.39 24.89 -13.10
N ASP A 271 5.79 24.80 -14.28
CA ASP A 271 6.04 25.75 -15.37
C ASP A 271 5.62 27.17 -14.99
N ARG A 272 4.48 27.30 -14.29
CA ARG A 272 4.01 28.59 -13.74
C ARG A 272 4.93 29.16 -12.68
N ILE A 273 5.40 28.33 -11.74
CA ILE A 273 6.36 28.76 -10.72
C ILE A 273 7.67 29.22 -11.38
N ASP A 274 8.15 28.51 -12.41
CA ASP A 274 9.35 28.91 -13.14
C ASP A 274 9.17 30.24 -13.89
N GLU A 275 8.05 30.42 -14.59
CA GLU A 275 7.70 31.68 -15.26
C GLU A 275 7.62 32.84 -14.25
N PHE A 276 6.93 32.60 -13.13
CA PHE A 276 6.74 33.58 -12.07
C PHE A 276 8.04 33.99 -11.37
N LEU A 277 8.93 33.04 -11.11
CA LEU A 277 10.22 33.30 -10.45
C LEU A 277 11.32 33.73 -11.43
N GLY A 278 11.07 33.66 -12.74
CA GLY A 278 12.07 33.90 -13.77
C GLY A 278 13.21 32.87 -13.75
N THR A 279 12.90 31.62 -13.41
CA THR A 279 13.89 30.53 -13.31
C THR A 279 13.57 29.38 -14.28
N SER A 280 14.48 28.42 -14.35
CA SER A 280 14.26 27.13 -15.04
C SER A 280 14.42 25.93 -14.08
N LYS A 281 14.45 26.21 -12.76
CA LYS A 281 14.74 25.23 -11.71
C LYS A 281 13.54 24.32 -11.41
N PHE A 282 12.31 24.75 -11.74
CA PHE A 282 11.09 24.03 -11.39
C PHE A 282 10.57 23.14 -12.52
N ARG A 283 10.86 23.42 -13.81
CA ARG A 283 10.50 22.59 -14.98
C ARG A 283 10.84 21.12 -14.80
N ARG A 284 11.98 20.85 -14.18
CA ARG A 284 12.38 19.53 -13.72
C ARG A 284 12.92 19.63 -12.29
N LEU A 285 12.05 19.33 -11.33
CA LEU A 285 12.39 19.38 -9.93
C LEU A 285 13.04 18.04 -9.52
N ALA A 286 14.33 18.09 -9.20
CA ALA A 286 15.05 16.92 -8.70
C ALA A 286 14.64 16.64 -7.25
N LEU A 287 14.06 15.47 -7.00
CA LEU A 287 13.70 15.01 -5.66
C LEU A 287 14.92 14.31 -5.06
N ASN A 288 15.83 15.09 -4.48
CA ASN A 288 17.06 14.56 -3.87
C ASN A 288 16.75 13.59 -2.75
N GLU A 289 15.70 13.87 -1.99
CA GLU A 289 15.20 12.99 -0.94
C GLU A 289 13.69 13.02 -0.98
N PHE A 290 13.07 11.85 -1.04
CA PHE A 290 11.63 11.71 -0.94
C PHE A 290 11.33 10.45 -0.13
N ASN A 291 10.68 10.64 1.01
CA ASN A 291 10.43 9.60 2.00
C ASN A 291 8.99 9.72 2.49
N ILE A 292 8.34 8.58 2.68
CA ILE A 292 6.99 8.48 3.25
C ILE A 292 7.05 7.45 4.36
N LYS A 293 6.47 7.77 5.51
CA LYS A 293 6.17 6.83 6.60
C LYS A 293 4.67 6.79 6.79
N TYR A 294 4.12 5.60 6.89
CA TYR A 294 2.69 5.40 7.01
C TYR A 294 2.34 4.23 7.93
N SER A 295 1.13 4.28 8.46
CA SER A 295 0.51 3.22 9.25
C SER A 295 -0.93 2.98 8.80
N VAL A 296 -1.35 1.72 8.81
CA VAL A 296 -2.74 1.33 8.49
C VAL A 296 -3.38 0.74 9.73
N GLY A 297 -4.50 1.35 10.14
CA GLY A 297 -5.27 0.96 11.32
C GLY A 297 -6.48 0.07 11.02
N LYS A 298 -7.17 -0.36 12.09
CA LYS A 298 -8.27 -1.35 12.10
C LYS A 298 -9.45 -1.04 11.16
N SER A 299 -9.66 0.22 10.80
CA SER A 299 -10.77 0.69 9.96
C SER A 299 -10.36 1.01 8.53
N ARG A 300 -9.19 0.52 8.07
CA ARG A 300 -8.57 0.90 6.78
C ARG A 300 -8.30 2.39 6.66
N SER A 301 -8.25 3.10 7.78
CA SER A 301 -7.67 4.44 7.82
C SER A 301 -6.16 4.32 7.60
N VAL A 302 -5.66 5.03 6.60
CA VAL A 302 -4.24 5.16 6.34
C VAL A 302 -3.78 6.49 6.93
N ASN A 303 -2.84 6.43 7.85
CA ASN A 303 -2.18 7.61 8.38
C ASN A 303 -0.81 7.72 7.72
N ILE A 304 -0.56 8.84 7.04
CA ILE A 304 0.79 9.21 6.63
C ILE A 304 1.38 9.99 7.79
N ASP A 305 2.21 9.32 8.58
CA ASP A 305 2.86 9.87 9.76
C ASP A 305 3.85 10.96 9.37
N GLN A 306 4.56 10.75 8.25
CA GLN A 306 5.36 11.78 7.61
C GLN A 306 5.52 11.52 6.12
N PHE A 307 5.17 12.50 5.28
CA PHE A 307 5.81 12.63 3.97
C PHE A 307 6.92 13.67 4.06
N TYR A 308 8.01 13.47 3.34
CA TYR A 308 9.16 14.37 3.31
C TYR A 308 9.73 14.39 1.90
N SER A 309 9.84 15.58 1.33
CA SER A 309 10.41 15.82 0.01
C SER A 309 11.38 17.00 0.07
N LEU A 310 12.58 16.82 -0.46
CA LEU A 310 13.60 17.85 -0.54
C LEU A 310 14.15 17.95 -1.96
N SER A 311 14.03 19.14 -2.54
CA SER A 311 14.77 19.56 -3.72
C SER A 311 15.80 20.59 -3.28
N ARG A 312 17.07 20.18 -3.24
CA ARG A 312 18.17 20.96 -2.66
C ARG A 312 18.25 22.35 -3.30
N GLY A 313 18.35 23.37 -2.45
CA GLY A 313 18.44 24.77 -2.88
C GLY A 313 17.19 25.34 -3.53
N THR A 314 16.04 24.66 -3.45
CA THR A 314 14.80 25.10 -4.10
C THR A 314 13.61 25.08 -3.15
N VAL A 315 13.15 23.88 -2.76
CA VAL A 315 11.94 23.67 -1.96
C VAL A 315 12.12 22.46 -1.05
N CYS A 316 11.55 22.54 0.16
CA CYS A 316 11.40 21.42 1.07
C CYS A 316 9.94 21.33 1.49
N PHE A 317 9.39 20.12 1.54
CA PHE A 317 7.97 19.90 1.80
C PHE A 317 7.80 18.70 2.71
N THR A 318 7.14 18.88 3.85
CA THR A 318 6.90 17.78 4.78
C THR A 318 5.61 17.98 5.56
N GLY A 319 4.97 16.89 5.96
CA GLY A 319 3.72 16.95 6.72
C GLY A 319 3.17 15.58 7.07
N ASN A 320 1.99 15.60 7.67
CA ASN A 320 1.18 14.44 8.00
C ASN A 320 -0.22 14.59 7.40
N LEU A 321 -0.87 13.46 7.12
CA LEU A 321 -2.27 13.44 6.73
C LEU A 321 -2.93 12.11 7.09
N SER A 322 -4.23 12.14 7.32
CA SER A 322 -5.07 10.97 7.50
C SER A 322 -6.01 10.81 6.31
N TYR A 323 -6.14 9.57 5.88
CA TYR A 323 -6.94 9.19 4.72
C TYR A 323 -7.89 8.06 5.10
N LYS A 324 -9.17 8.24 4.79
CA LYS A 324 -10.24 7.31 5.17
C LYS A 324 -11.37 7.37 4.14
N ASP A 325 -11.97 6.22 3.83
CA ASP A 325 -13.13 6.13 2.92
C ASP A 325 -12.93 6.84 1.57
N LYS A 326 -11.71 6.69 1.02
CA LYS A 326 -11.26 7.32 -0.22
C LYS A 326 -11.18 8.87 -0.20
N LYS A 327 -11.24 9.49 0.98
CA LYS A 327 -11.13 10.94 1.14
C LYS A 327 -10.05 11.28 2.16
N ILE A 328 -9.41 12.42 1.99
CA ILE A 328 -8.55 13.00 3.02
C ILE A 328 -9.46 13.52 4.13
N GLU A 329 -9.18 13.16 5.37
CA GLU A 329 -9.96 13.58 6.53
C GLU A 329 -9.34 14.81 7.20
N ALA A 330 -8.02 14.78 7.43
CA ALA A 330 -7.28 15.88 8.00
C ALA A 330 -5.79 15.80 7.65
N GLY A 331 -5.05 16.87 7.94
CA GLY A 331 -3.59 16.86 7.91
C GLY A 331 -2.98 18.25 7.98
N LYS A 332 -1.69 18.29 8.29
CA LYS A 332 -0.90 19.52 8.34
C LYS A 332 0.37 19.33 7.56
N TYR A 333 0.83 20.40 6.92
CA TYR A 333 2.11 20.38 6.25
C TYR A 333 2.85 21.69 6.41
N MET A 334 4.15 21.66 6.14
CA MET A 334 4.97 22.83 5.98
C MET A 334 5.69 22.78 4.64
N ILE A 335 5.70 23.91 3.96
CA ILE A 335 6.44 24.12 2.73
C ILE A 335 7.48 25.20 2.96
N GLY A 336 8.71 24.90 2.58
CA GLY A 336 9.87 25.73 2.78
C GLY A 336 10.45 26.15 1.45
N ILE A 337 10.78 27.43 1.32
CA ILE A 337 11.52 27.97 0.17
C ILE A 337 12.80 28.63 0.62
N THR A 338 13.82 28.61 -0.23
CA THR A 338 15.08 29.31 0.07
C THR A 338 14.94 30.82 -0.17
N PRO A 339 15.64 31.67 0.60
CA PRO A 339 15.70 33.11 0.31
C PRO A 339 16.19 33.42 -1.11
N GLU A 340 17.10 32.59 -1.65
CA GLU A 340 17.60 32.73 -3.02
C GLU A 340 16.49 32.59 -4.07
N THR A 341 15.53 31.70 -3.84
CA THR A 341 14.36 31.52 -4.70
C THR A 341 13.55 32.83 -4.84
N LEU A 342 13.56 33.69 -3.81
CA LEU A 342 12.83 34.95 -3.80
C LEU A 342 13.60 36.14 -4.39
N ASN A 343 14.91 36.01 -4.64
CA ASN A 343 15.78 37.16 -4.94
C ASN A 343 15.39 37.93 -6.21
N TRP A 344 14.76 37.29 -7.18
CA TRP A 344 14.41 37.87 -8.48
C TRP A 344 13.03 38.54 -8.52
N LEU A 345 12.26 38.42 -7.44
CA LEU A 345 10.94 39.04 -7.34
C LEU A 345 11.01 40.54 -7.03
N THR A 346 9.95 41.26 -7.43
CA THR A 346 9.75 42.67 -7.07
C THR A 346 9.60 42.83 -5.55
N LEU A 347 9.82 44.05 -5.03
CA LEU A 347 9.74 44.31 -3.59
C LEU A 347 8.38 43.96 -2.99
N SER A 348 7.28 44.31 -3.66
CA SER A 348 5.91 43.99 -3.21
C SER A 348 5.65 42.50 -3.13
N LYS A 349 6.04 41.74 -4.17
CA LYS A 349 5.91 40.27 -4.19
C LYS A 349 6.74 39.60 -3.09
N LYS A 350 7.96 40.11 -2.85
CA LYS A 350 8.83 39.64 -1.75
C LYS A 350 8.22 39.88 -0.38
N GLU A 351 7.61 41.04 -0.15
CA GLU A 351 6.98 41.37 1.13
C GLU A 351 5.83 40.41 1.44
N ILE A 352 4.93 40.18 0.47
CA ILE A 352 3.83 39.21 0.58
C ILE A 352 4.37 37.81 0.92
N LEU A 353 5.35 37.31 0.15
CA LEU A 353 5.91 35.98 0.39
C LEU A 353 6.69 35.91 1.70
N ASN A 354 7.34 36.98 2.16
CA ASN A 354 7.99 37.00 3.47
C ASN A 354 6.97 36.92 4.62
N ASN A 355 5.77 37.48 4.46
CA ASN A 355 4.69 37.39 5.44
C ASN A 355 4.12 35.96 5.51
N VAL A 356 3.94 35.32 4.34
CA VAL A 356 3.48 33.92 4.25
C VAL A 356 4.53 32.95 4.79
N PHE A 357 5.78 33.09 4.34
CA PHE A 357 6.91 32.26 4.76
C PHE A 357 7.62 32.88 5.98
N SER A 358 6.88 33.08 7.06
CA SER A 358 7.35 33.79 8.26
C SER A 358 7.90 32.88 9.35
N PHE A 359 7.68 31.58 9.28
CA PHE A 359 8.14 30.65 10.32
C PHE A 359 9.61 30.27 10.15
N ASN A 360 10.33 30.18 11.27
CA ASN A 360 11.59 29.47 11.32
C ASN A 360 11.35 27.95 11.34
N LYS A 361 12.43 27.17 11.11
CA LYS A 361 12.37 25.71 11.03
C LYS A 361 11.69 25.06 12.24
N LYS A 362 12.11 25.43 13.46
CA LYS A 362 11.67 24.78 14.70
C LYS A 362 10.18 25.05 14.95
N ASP A 363 9.77 26.31 14.81
CA ASP A 363 8.38 26.71 15.05
C ASP A 363 7.44 26.10 14.01
N ALA A 364 7.85 26.04 12.74
CA ALA A 364 7.07 25.39 11.70
C ALA A 364 6.93 23.89 11.95
N PHE A 365 8.04 23.21 12.28
CA PHE A 365 8.04 21.78 12.54
C PHE A 365 7.13 21.42 13.72
N ASN A 366 7.23 22.14 14.84
CA ASN A 366 6.41 21.90 16.03
C ASN A 366 4.91 22.19 15.81
N LYS A 367 4.55 23.04 14.84
CA LYS A 367 3.15 23.28 14.48
C LYS A 367 2.54 22.15 13.66
N VAL A 368 3.35 21.47 12.86
CA VAL A 368 2.94 20.37 11.98
C VAL A 368 2.97 19.04 12.73
N PHE A 369 4.05 18.78 13.47
CA PHE A 369 4.27 17.56 14.23
C PHE A 369 4.27 17.91 15.72
N ASN A 370 3.31 17.37 16.48
CA ASN A 370 3.22 17.61 17.92
C ASN A 370 4.48 17.07 18.63
N GLU A 371 4.95 17.78 19.67
CA GLU A 371 6.16 17.44 20.46
C GLU A 371 6.13 16.06 21.14
N SER A 372 4.99 15.35 21.12
CA SER A 372 4.83 14.01 21.69
C SER A 372 5.35 12.88 20.80
N ILE A 373 5.68 13.15 19.53
CA ILE A 373 6.32 12.18 18.63
C ILE A 373 7.83 12.25 18.91
N GLN A 374 8.45 11.11 19.25
CA GLN A 374 9.89 11.06 19.47
C GLN A 374 10.62 11.59 18.22
N ASN A 375 11.32 12.72 18.36
CA ASN A 375 12.00 13.42 17.27
C ASN A 375 12.96 12.53 16.46
N ASP A 376 13.38 11.39 17.00
CA ASP A 376 14.32 10.46 16.37
C ASP A 376 13.67 9.65 15.23
N GLU A 377 12.35 9.58 15.16
CA GLU A 377 11.65 8.86 14.09
C GLU A 377 11.27 9.77 12.90
N LEU A 378 11.29 11.09 13.06
CA LEU A 378 10.90 12.02 12.00
C LEU A 378 12.12 12.65 11.33
N LYS A 379 12.05 12.81 10.02
CA LYS A 379 13.08 13.49 9.25
C LYS A 379 12.96 14.99 9.44
N ILE A 380 13.96 15.58 10.09
CA ILE A 380 14.01 17.03 10.32
C ILE A 380 14.50 17.72 9.03
N PRO A 381 13.80 18.77 8.55
CA PRO A 381 14.25 19.54 7.41
C PRO A 381 15.62 20.21 7.61
N PRO A 382 16.40 20.45 6.54
CA PRO A 382 17.63 21.21 6.61
C PRO A 382 17.40 22.68 6.98
N ASP A 383 18.46 23.36 7.42
CA ASP A 383 18.48 24.81 7.60
C ASP A 383 18.48 25.57 6.26
N GLY A 384 18.23 26.89 6.32
CA GLY A 384 18.27 27.76 5.13
C GLY A 384 16.93 27.95 4.41
N PHE A 385 15.84 27.43 4.97
CA PHE A 385 14.48 27.60 4.45
C PHE A 385 13.67 28.56 5.31
N LYS A 386 12.83 29.36 4.66
CA LYS A 386 11.71 30.05 5.30
C LYS A 386 10.45 29.24 5.08
N TRP A 387 9.58 29.14 6.09
CA TRP A 387 8.50 28.17 6.12
C TRP A 387 7.13 28.81 6.19
N ALA A 388 6.20 28.24 5.42
CA ALA A 388 4.77 28.40 5.60
C ALA A 388 4.22 27.09 6.19
N VAL A 389 3.30 27.20 7.15
CA VAL A 389 2.59 26.06 7.75
C VAL A 389 1.16 26.09 7.25
N CYS A 390 0.64 24.95 6.85
CA CYS A 390 -0.64 24.84 6.17
C CYS A 390 -1.49 23.72 6.77
N GLN A 391 -2.79 23.97 6.87
CA GLN A 391 -3.80 23.00 7.27
C GLN A 391 -4.55 22.49 6.04
N ILE A 392 -4.67 21.16 5.92
CA ILE A 392 -5.51 20.55 4.89
C ILE A 392 -6.98 20.78 5.23
N ASN A 393 -7.75 21.26 4.27
CA ASN A 393 -9.19 21.47 4.39
C ASN A 393 -9.95 20.43 3.55
N ALA A 394 -10.36 19.33 4.18
CA ALA A 394 -11.05 18.22 3.52
C ALA A 394 -12.36 18.60 2.82
N ASP A 395 -12.99 19.72 3.20
CA ASP A 395 -14.26 20.18 2.63
C ASP A 395 -14.08 21.18 1.48
N SER A 396 -12.83 21.58 1.20
CA SER A 396 -12.51 22.41 0.05
C SER A 396 -12.46 21.58 -1.24
N PRO A 397 -12.87 22.14 -2.39
CA PRO A 397 -12.57 21.54 -3.70
C PRO A 397 -11.05 21.47 -3.97
N ASP A 398 -10.24 22.20 -3.20
CA ASP A 398 -8.78 22.16 -3.22
C ASP A 398 -8.21 21.93 -1.80
N PRO A 399 -8.26 20.69 -1.30
CA PRO A 399 -7.91 20.41 0.09
C PRO A 399 -6.47 20.77 0.46
N PHE A 400 -5.56 20.72 -0.51
CA PHE A 400 -4.14 20.91 -0.27
C PHE A 400 -3.73 22.37 -0.35
N THR A 401 -4.18 23.15 -1.33
CA THR A 401 -3.66 24.52 -1.52
C THR A 401 -4.56 25.61 -0.95
N ASN A 402 -5.76 25.28 -0.48
CA ASN A 402 -6.70 26.25 0.08
C ASN A 402 -6.09 27.14 1.18
N ASP A 403 -5.34 26.57 2.12
CA ASP A 403 -4.81 27.35 3.24
C ASP A 403 -3.64 28.27 2.83
N ILE A 404 -2.68 27.78 2.05
CA ILE A 404 -1.57 28.62 1.57
C ILE A 404 -2.07 29.74 0.64
N ARG A 405 -3.09 29.46 -0.18
CA ARG A 405 -3.79 30.47 -0.97
C ARG A 405 -4.36 31.56 -0.07
N ASN A 406 -5.09 31.18 0.99
CA ASN A 406 -5.68 32.16 1.91
C ASN A 406 -4.59 32.98 2.62
N GLN A 407 -3.46 32.38 3.00
CA GLN A 407 -2.33 33.10 3.57
C GLN A 407 -1.74 34.15 2.62
N ILE A 408 -1.59 33.81 1.33
CA ILE A 408 -1.14 34.74 0.29
C ILE A 408 -2.12 35.90 0.14
N ILE A 409 -3.42 35.61 0.00
CA ILE A 409 -4.46 36.62 -0.23
C ILE A 409 -4.59 37.55 0.99
N ASN A 410 -4.62 36.99 2.20
CA ASN A 410 -4.68 37.76 3.45
C ASN A 410 -3.44 38.64 3.67
N SER A 411 -2.31 38.30 3.04
CA SER A 411 -1.10 39.12 3.02
C SER A 411 -1.13 40.23 1.95
N GLY A 412 -2.29 40.48 1.32
CA GLY A 412 -2.45 41.44 0.21
C GLY A 412 -2.05 40.87 -1.15
N GLY A 413 -1.87 39.55 -1.26
CA GLY A 413 -1.34 38.87 -2.44
C GLY A 413 -2.37 38.39 -3.45
N LEU A 414 -3.54 39.00 -3.56
CA LEU A 414 -4.57 38.55 -4.52
C LEU A 414 -4.07 38.52 -5.97
N ALA A 415 -3.41 39.61 -6.41
CA ALA A 415 -2.81 39.67 -7.74
C ALA A 415 -1.66 38.65 -7.92
N LEU A 416 -0.89 38.39 -6.85
CA LEU A 416 0.17 37.38 -6.84
C LEU A 416 -0.41 35.98 -7.04
N TRP A 417 -1.49 35.66 -6.32
CA TRP A 417 -2.18 34.38 -6.45
C TRP A 417 -2.78 34.22 -7.85
N ALA A 418 -3.40 35.27 -8.39
CA ALA A 418 -3.95 35.29 -9.73
C ALA A 418 -2.89 35.00 -10.81
N GLU A 419 -1.70 35.57 -10.66
CA GLU A 419 -0.55 35.34 -11.54
C GLU A 419 -0.06 33.88 -11.45
N LEU A 420 0.08 33.33 -10.24
CA LEU A 420 0.46 31.93 -10.02
C LEU A 420 -0.58 30.94 -10.57
N TYR A 421 -1.86 31.29 -10.46
CA TYR A 421 -2.97 30.55 -11.04
C TYR A 421 -2.99 30.62 -12.58
N GLY A 422 -2.27 31.59 -13.16
CA GLY A 422 -2.11 31.76 -14.60
C GLY A 422 -3.28 32.48 -15.26
N LEU A 423 -3.92 33.42 -14.56
CA LEU A 423 -4.97 34.26 -15.15
C LEU A 423 -4.46 34.98 -16.40
N SER A 424 -5.30 34.97 -17.44
CA SER A 424 -5.04 35.71 -18.68
C SER A 424 -5.14 37.21 -18.41
N LYS A 425 -4.69 38.01 -19.38
CA LYS A 425 -4.89 39.47 -19.35
C LYS A 425 -6.38 39.84 -19.14
N VAL A 426 -7.29 39.16 -19.84
CA VAL A 426 -8.74 39.36 -19.71
C VAL A 426 -9.23 38.97 -18.30
N GLY A 427 -8.66 37.90 -17.74
CA GLY A 427 -8.93 37.50 -16.36
C GLY A 427 -8.48 38.52 -15.32
N PHE A 428 -7.33 39.17 -15.55
CA PHE A 428 -6.88 40.29 -14.72
C PHE A 428 -7.80 41.51 -14.86
N GLU A 429 -8.26 41.83 -16.07
CA GLU A 429 -9.23 42.90 -16.29
C GLU A 429 -10.56 42.63 -15.54
N ALA A 430 -11.02 41.38 -15.52
CA ALA A 430 -12.19 40.97 -14.74
C ALA A 430 -11.97 41.08 -13.23
N LEU A 431 -10.79 40.67 -12.75
CA LEU A 431 -10.43 40.77 -11.34
C LEU A 431 -10.29 42.23 -10.89
N ASP A 432 -9.68 43.08 -11.70
CA ASP A 432 -9.55 44.52 -11.43
C ASP A 432 -10.93 45.17 -11.32
N LEU A 433 -11.87 44.84 -12.22
CA LEU A 433 -13.26 45.31 -12.13
C LEU A 433 -13.92 44.91 -10.80
N ILE A 434 -13.74 43.66 -10.34
CA ILE A 434 -14.25 43.18 -9.05
C ILE A 434 -13.61 43.94 -7.89
N VAL A 435 -12.29 44.13 -7.92
CA VAL A 435 -11.53 44.83 -6.87
C VAL A 435 -11.97 46.27 -6.76
N GLU A 436 -12.04 47.00 -7.87
CA GLU A 436 -12.47 48.39 -7.90
C GLU A 436 -13.91 48.54 -7.41
N THR A 437 -14.83 47.73 -7.94
CA THR A 437 -16.25 47.79 -7.57
C THR A 437 -16.48 47.41 -6.10
N SER A 438 -15.79 46.38 -5.60
CA SER A 438 -15.90 45.98 -4.19
C SER A 438 -15.45 47.10 -3.25
N LYS A 439 -14.35 47.79 -3.60
CA LYS A 439 -13.85 48.96 -2.87
C LYS A 439 -14.83 50.13 -2.92
N GLU A 440 -15.41 50.42 -4.08
CA GLU A 440 -16.41 51.48 -4.24
C GLU A 440 -17.68 51.21 -3.42
N LYS A 441 -18.12 49.95 -3.37
CA LYS A 441 -19.30 49.52 -2.60
C LYS A 441 -19.01 49.25 -1.12
N GLY A 442 -17.75 49.34 -0.68
CA GLY A 442 -17.34 49.02 0.69
C GLY A 442 -17.56 47.55 1.07
N ILE A 443 -17.58 46.65 0.09
CA ILE A 443 -17.76 45.22 0.28
C ILE A 443 -16.39 44.57 0.45
N ASP A 444 -16.24 43.70 1.44
CA ASP A 444 -15.01 42.93 1.62
C ASP A 444 -14.85 41.91 0.49
N ILE A 445 -13.85 42.14 -0.35
CA ILE A 445 -13.51 41.24 -1.46
C ILE A 445 -13.15 39.84 -0.98
N ASN A 446 -12.55 39.69 0.21
CA ASN A 446 -12.21 38.38 0.74
C ASN A 446 -13.47 37.58 1.06
N ALA A 447 -14.54 38.22 1.53
CA ALA A 447 -15.82 37.57 1.76
C ALA A 447 -16.47 37.10 0.44
N LEU A 448 -16.36 37.90 -0.62
CA LEU A 448 -16.85 37.53 -1.96
C LEU A 448 -16.08 36.35 -2.53
N LEU A 449 -14.75 36.40 -2.51
CA LEU A 449 -13.92 35.32 -3.03
C LEU A 449 -14.08 34.04 -2.20
N LEU A 450 -14.15 34.14 -0.87
CA LEU A 450 -14.38 33.00 0.02
C LEU A 450 -15.68 32.26 -0.33
N SER A 451 -16.74 32.99 -0.70
CA SER A 451 -18.01 32.38 -1.08
C SER A 451 -17.96 31.55 -2.36
N GLU A 452 -16.96 31.78 -3.21
CA GLU A 452 -16.65 30.98 -4.41
C GLU A 452 -15.40 30.10 -4.21
N SER A 453 -15.00 29.83 -2.97
CA SER A 453 -13.77 29.07 -2.65
C SER A 453 -12.50 29.63 -3.30
N TYR A 454 -12.47 30.94 -3.55
CA TYR A 454 -11.42 31.66 -4.28
C TYR A 454 -11.15 31.09 -5.69
N SER A 455 -12.12 30.43 -6.31
CA SER A 455 -12.03 30.09 -7.73
C SER A 455 -12.14 31.36 -8.57
N LEU A 456 -11.34 31.41 -9.63
CA LEU A 456 -11.28 32.53 -10.58
C LEU A 456 -11.66 32.06 -12.00
N ASP A 457 -12.43 30.98 -12.08
CA ASP A 457 -13.05 30.54 -13.33
C ASP A 457 -14.19 31.48 -13.78
N SER A 458 -14.66 31.31 -15.02
CA SER A 458 -15.68 32.19 -15.58
C SER A 458 -17.00 32.16 -14.79
N GLU A 459 -17.34 31.04 -14.17
CA GLU A 459 -18.60 30.90 -13.42
C GLU A 459 -18.51 31.62 -12.08
N SER A 460 -17.42 31.42 -11.34
CA SER A 460 -17.15 32.13 -10.09
C SER A 460 -17.03 33.64 -10.27
N LEU A 461 -16.37 34.10 -11.34
CA LEU A 461 -16.31 35.53 -11.68
C LEU A 461 -17.70 36.11 -11.97
N LYS A 462 -18.57 35.36 -12.68
CA LYS A 462 -19.97 35.75 -12.91
C LYS A 462 -20.79 35.78 -11.62
N ASN A 463 -20.63 34.80 -10.73
CA ASN A 463 -21.32 34.76 -9.45
C ASN A 463 -20.93 35.96 -8.56
N ILE A 464 -19.65 36.32 -8.53
CA ILE A 464 -19.17 37.51 -7.82
C ILE A 464 -19.74 38.78 -8.48
N ALA A 465 -19.74 38.85 -9.82
CA ALA A 465 -20.29 39.99 -10.56
C ALA A 465 -21.79 40.19 -10.29
N ILE A 466 -22.57 39.12 -10.11
CA ILE A 466 -23.98 39.20 -9.69
C ILE A 466 -24.10 39.85 -8.30
N LYS A 467 -23.28 39.41 -7.34
CA LYS A 467 -23.27 39.98 -5.97
C LYS A 467 -22.83 41.45 -5.95
N LEU A 468 -22.01 41.85 -6.91
CA LEU A 468 -21.55 43.22 -7.11
C LEU A 468 -22.42 44.03 -8.08
N GLU A 469 -23.47 43.45 -8.67
CA GLU A 469 -24.36 44.08 -9.65
C GLU A 469 -23.62 44.66 -10.89
N ILE A 470 -22.57 43.97 -11.35
CA ILE A 470 -21.72 44.36 -12.51
C ILE A 470 -21.77 43.32 -13.63
N THR A 471 -22.84 42.54 -13.71
CA THR A 471 -22.98 41.40 -14.62
C THR A 471 -22.75 41.78 -16.08
N ASP A 472 -23.28 42.92 -16.54
CA ASP A 472 -23.14 43.34 -17.94
C ASP A 472 -21.69 43.68 -18.31
N GLN A 473 -20.99 44.39 -17.43
CA GLN A 473 -19.58 44.75 -17.61
C GLN A 473 -18.70 43.50 -17.56
N MET A 474 -18.99 42.59 -16.62
CA MET A 474 -18.30 41.32 -16.51
C MET A 474 -18.49 40.46 -17.76
N ASN A 475 -19.70 40.39 -18.31
CA ASN A 475 -19.96 39.62 -19.54
C ASN A 475 -19.18 40.19 -20.73
N VAL A 476 -19.08 41.52 -20.89
CA VAL A 476 -18.28 42.14 -21.96
C VAL A 476 -16.80 41.77 -21.86
N ILE A 477 -16.26 41.67 -20.64
CA ILE A 477 -14.87 41.25 -20.40
C ILE A 477 -14.74 39.74 -20.70
N LEU A 478 -15.63 38.92 -20.14
CA LEU A 478 -15.52 37.46 -20.27
C LEU A 478 -15.83 36.95 -21.69
N ASP A 479 -16.61 37.67 -22.50
CA ASP A 479 -16.85 37.34 -23.92
C ASP A 479 -15.56 37.41 -24.77
N GLN A 480 -14.50 38.03 -24.24
CA GLN A 480 -13.16 38.06 -24.86
C GLN A 480 -12.30 36.85 -24.49
N LEU A 481 -12.73 36.01 -23.53
CA LEU A 481 -12.08 34.75 -23.23
C LEU A 481 -12.49 33.71 -24.28
N THR A 482 -11.56 33.33 -25.15
CA THR A 482 -11.64 32.01 -25.81
C THR A 482 -11.46 30.94 -24.73
N ASP A 483 -12.38 29.97 -24.66
CA ASP A 483 -12.60 28.96 -23.59
C ASP A 483 -11.39 28.13 -23.10
N ASP A 484 -10.18 28.32 -23.62
CA ASP A 484 -9.02 27.45 -23.36
C ASP A 484 -8.17 27.81 -22.11
N VAL A 485 -8.53 28.81 -21.30
CA VAL A 485 -7.56 29.41 -20.35
C VAL A 485 -7.84 29.17 -18.85
N LEU A 486 -8.95 28.54 -18.45
CA LEU A 486 -9.32 28.44 -17.01
C LEU A 486 -9.33 27.01 -16.43
N GLY A 487 -8.70 26.03 -17.09
CA GLY A 487 -8.82 24.61 -16.74
C GLY A 487 -7.79 23.99 -15.78
N LEU A 488 -6.84 24.76 -15.22
CA LEU A 488 -5.64 24.19 -14.58
C LEU A 488 -5.79 23.58 -13.17
N PRO A 489 -6.63 24.07 -12.24
CA PRO A 489 -6.64 23.55 -10.87
C PRO A 489 -7.42 22.25 -10.73
N ASN A 490 -8.58 22.16 -11.38
CA ASN A 490 -9.44 20.98 -11.29
C ASN A 490 -8.74 19.71 -11.83
N LYS A 491 -7.81 19.87 -12.77
CA LYS A 491 -7.07 18.74 -13.35
C LYS A 491 -5.97 18.23 -12.41
N ILE A 492 -5.15 19.13 -11.85
CA ILE A 492 -4.03 18.77 -10.96
C ILE A 492 -4.54 18.16 -9.64
N ILE A 493 -5.65 18.68 -9.10
CA ILE A 493 -6.23 18.21 -7.83
C ILE A 493 -6.92 16.85 -8.00
N LYS A 494 -7.66 16.64 -9.10
CA LYS A 494 -8.24 15.32 -9.44
C LYS A 494 -7.16 14.27 -9.72
N GLU A 495 -6.11 14.66 -10.43
CA GLU A 495 -4.99 13.76 -10.76
C GLU A 495 -4.18 13.37 -9.51
N GLY A 496 -3.99 14.27 -8.53
CA GLY A 496 -3.28 13.98 -7.27
C GLY A 496 -4.01 13.01 -6.32
N GLY A 497 -5.35 13.06 -6.29
CA GLY A 497 -6.17 12.11 -5.52
C GLY A 497 -5.99 10.65 -5.98
N SER A 498 -5.91 10.44 -7.29
CA SER A 498 -5.71 9.10 -7.89
C SER A 498 -4.40 8.43 -7.49
N LEU A 499 -3.35 9.21 -7.21
CA LEU A 499 -2.04 8.70 -6.82
C LEU A 499 -2.05 8.14 -5.39
N LEU A 500 -2.66 8.86 -4.44
CA LEU A 500 -2.81 8.38 -3.07
C LEU A 500 -3.75 7.16 -3.02
N GLU A 501 -4.79 7.15 -3.84
CA GLU A 501 -5.70 6.00 -3.99
C GLU A 501 -4.97 4.73 -4.45
N LYS A 502 -4.17 4.82 -5.52
CA LYS A 502 -3.43 3.65 -6.03
C LYS A 502 -2.32 3.18 -5.09
N PHE A 503 -1.55 4.11 -4.52
CA PHE A 503 -0.42 3.72 -3.66
C PHE A 503 -0.85 3.12 -2.32
N PHE A 504 -1.94 3.61 -1.72
CA PHE A 504 -2.31 3.21 -0.36
C PHE A 504 -3.49 2.23 -0.31
N LEU A 505 -4.36 2.22 -1.32
CA LEU A 505 -5.56 1.37 -1.33
C LEU A 505 -5.59 0.31 -2.43
N GLY A 506 -4.62 0.29 -3.36
CA GLY A 506 -4.48 -0.77 -4.36
C GLY A 506 -5.69 -0.97 -5.27
N ASN A 507 -6.42 0.10 -5.63
CA ASN A 507 -7.46 0.10 -6.67
C ASN A 507 -7.11 1.08 -7.78
#